data_AF-A0A3D0NR53-F1
#
_entry.id   AF-A0A3D0NR53-F1
#
_cell.length_a   1.000
_cell.length_b   1.000
_cell.length_c   1.000
_cell.angle_alpha   90.00
_cell.angle_beta   90.00
_cell.angle_gamma   90.00
#
_symmetry.space_group_name_H-M   'P 1'
#
loop_
_entity.id
_entity.type
_entity.pdbx_description
1 polymer ?
#
loop_
_entity_poly.entity_id
_entity_poly.type
_entity_poly.pdbx_seq_one_letter_code
_entity_poly.pdbx_strand_id
1 'polypeptide(L)'
;MECSRCDGMILFDDQICELIDFLISQDCVRLTYINRRNRSWIRFVGDENLRDGLLQLTETQIRIIEAVAFDGVSAMNLKYELGLSVREIRMEVREMRNKLLKVM
;
A
#
# COMPACT_ATOMS: atom_id res chain seq x y z
N MET A 1 -0.82 -18.24 -27.67
CA MET A 1 -0.23 -19.20 -26.72
C MET A 1 -0.39 -18.62 -25.35
N GLU A 2 -1.24 -19.28 -24.57
CA GLU A 2 -1.40 -19.27 -23.11
C GLU A 2 -1.22 -17.93 -22.39
N CYS A 3 -2.35 -17.21 -22.29
CA CYS A 3 -2.57 -16.18 -21.29
C CYS A 3 -2.72 -16.86 -19.92
N SER A 4 -1.61 -17.33 -19.37
CA SER A 4 -1.50 -17.71 -17.96
C SER A 4 -1.37 -16.43 -17.14
N ARG A 5 -2.46 -15.66 -17.11
CA ARG A 5 -2.76 -14.73 -16.04
C ARG A 5 -2.74 -15.55 -14.76
N CYS A 6 -1.65 -15.46 -14.00
CA CYS A 6 -1.55 -16.09 -12.69
C CYS A 6 -2.73 -15.59 -11.84
N ASP A 7 -3.75 -16.42 -11.64
CA ASP A 7 -5.02 -16.06 -11.01
C ASP A 7 -4.87 -15.40 -9.63
N GLY A 8 -3.73 -15.57 -8.96
CA GLY A 8 -3.41 -14.93 -7.68
C GLY A 8 -2.73 -13.57 -7.75
N MET A 9 -2.30 -13.08 -8.93
CA MET A 9 -1.70 -11.74 -9.09
C MET A 9 -2.74 -10.68 -9.42
N ILE A 10 -3.78 -11.01 -10.19
CA ILE A 10 -4.85 -10.05 -10.52
C ILE A 10 -5.61 -9.64 -9.26
N LEU A 11 -5.97 -10.60 -8.42
CA LEU A 11 -6.60 -10.35 -7.10
C LEU A 11 -5.71 -9.52 -6.16
N PHE A 12 -4.39 -9.59 -6.34
CA PHE A 12 -3.43 -8.85 -5.53
C PHE A 12 -3.30 -7.41 -6.02
N ASP A 13 -3.26 -7.21 -7.34
CA ASP A 13 -3.24 -5.89 -7.97
C ASP A 13 -4.54 -5.12 -7.66
N ASP A 14 -5.70 -5.76 -7.80
CA ASP A 14 -7.00 -5.13 -7.50
C ASP A 14 -7.12 -4.70 -6.04
N GLN A 15 -6.70 -5.55 -5.08
CA GLN A 15 -6.75 -5.23 -3.65
C GLN A 15 -5.78 -4.12 -3.25
N ILE A 16 -4.63 -4.04 -3.90
CA ILE A 16 -3.67 -2.96 -3.68
C ILE A 16 -4.20 -1.66 -4.32
N CYS A 17 -4.72 -1.72 -5.54
CA CYS A 17 -5.28 -0.55 -6.22
C CYS A 17 -6.45 0.05 -5.46
N GLU A 18 -7.40 -0.76 -4.98
CA GLU A 18 -8.52 -0.26 -4.15
C GLU A 18 -8.04 0.41 -2.84
N LEU A 19 -7.06 -0.20 -2.17
CA LEU A 19 -6.47 0.36 -0.95
C LEU A 19 -5.80 1.70 -1.23
N ILE A 20 -5.11 1.79 -2.36
CA ILE A 20 -4.34 2.95 -2.77
C ILE A 20 -5.23 4.09 -3.25
N ASP A 21 -6.27 3.80 -4.01
CA ASP A 21 -7.26 4.77 -4.45
C ASP A 21 -7.96 5.40 -3.25
N PHE A 22 -8.24 4.60 -2.21
CA PHE A 22 -8.77 5.11 -0.95
C PHE A 22 -7.77 6.04 -0.23
N LEU A 23 -6.50 5.65 -0.16
CA LEU A 23 -5.44 6.39 0.54
C LEU A 23 -5.01 7.69 -0.16
N ILE A 24 -4.95 7.72 -1.50
CA ILE A 24 -4.42 8.86 -2.28
C ILE A 24 -5.50 9.87 -2.67
N SER A 25 -6.79 9.61 -2.44
CA SER A 25 -7.87 10.56 -2.78
C SER A 25 -7.77 11.96 -2.11
N GLN A 26 -6.76 12.19 -1.27
CA GLN A 26 -6.46 13.46 -0.60
C GLN A 26 -5.17 14.09 -1.15
N ASP A 27 -5.29 15.15 -1.97
CA ASP A 27 -4.16 15.87 -2.59
C ASP A 27 -3.07 16.30 -1.57
N CYS A 28 -3.48 16.67 -0.36
CA CYS A 28 -2.59 17.07 0.73
C CYS A 28 -1.64 15.96 1.20
N VAL A 29 -2.07 14.69 1.11
CA VAL A 29 -1.27 13.52 1.53
C VAL A 29 -0.14 13.29 0.53
N ARG A 30 -0.48 13.28 -0.76
CA ARG A 30 0.47 13.06 -1.86
C ARG A 30 1.52 14.19 -1.91
N LEU A 31 1.09 15.44 -1.80
CA LEU A 31 1.99 16.60 -1.77
C LEU A 31 2.97 16.54 -0.58
N THR A 32 2.49 16.12 0.59
CA THR A 32 3.35 15.98 1.77
C THR A 32 4.40 14.89 1.57
N TYR A 33 4.02 13.74 1.02
CA TYR A 33 4.96 12.66 0.73
C TYR A 33 6.04 13.11 -0.26
N ILE A 34 5.67 13.73 -1.38
CA ILE A 34 6.61 14.19 -2.40
C ILE A 34 7.62 15.20 -1.81
N ASN A 35 7.14 16.16 -1.02
CA ASN A 35 7.96 17.24 -0.48
C ASN A 35 8.91 16.80 0.64
N ARG A 36 8.51 15.83 1.46
CA ARG A 36 9.26 15.44 2.66
C ARG A 36 9.93 14.08 2.57
N ARG A 37 9.46 13.21 1.66
CA ARG A 37 9.86 11.80 1.50
C ARG A 37 9.96 11.05 2.84
N ASN A 38 9.00 11.28 3.72
CA ASN A 38 8.94 10.65 5.03
C ASN A 38 7.49 10.41 5.47
N ARG A 39 7.32 9.60 6.51
CA ARG A 39 6.02 9.15 7.04
C ARG A 39 5.13 10.25 7.64
N SER A 40 5.53 11.52 7.60
CA SER A 40 4.68 12.60 8.12
C SER A 40 3.38 12.77 7.34
N TRP A 41 3.30 12.25 6.11
CA TRP A 41 2.08 12.21 5.30
C TRP A 41 0.90 11.52 6.01
N ILE A 42 1.14 10.53 6.87
CA ILE A 42 0.10 9.83 7.63
C ILE A 42 -0.72 10.83 8.46
N ARG A 43 -0.08 11.87 9.01
CA ARG A 43 -0.76 12.89 9.82
C ARG A 43 -1.73 13.77 9.04
N PHE A 44 -1.64 13.77 7.71
CA PHE A 44 -2.50 14.55 6.82
C PHE A 44 -3.68 13.73 6.28
N VAL A 45 -3.79 12.46 6.66
CA VAL A 45 -4.97 11.63 6.36
C VAL A 45 -6.13 12.14 7.20
N GLY A 46 -7.18 12.66 6.55
CA GLY A 46 -8.31 13.32 7.20
C GLY A 46 -9.15 12.39 8.08
N ASP A 47 -9.30 11.13 7.67
CA ASP A 47 -10.00 10.10 8.43
C ASP A 47 -9.14 9.65 9.64
N GLU A 48 -9.64 9.87 10.85
CA GLU A 48 -8.94 9.55 12.10
C GLU A 48 -8.76 8.04 12.30
N ASN A 49 -9.78 7.24 11.95
CA ASN A 49 -9.73 5.80 12.06
C ASN A 49 -8.70 5.20 11.11
N LEU A 50 -8.70 5.66 9.86
CA LEU A 50 -7.70 5.28 8.87
C LEU A 50 -6.30 5.70 9.31
N ARG A 51 -6.15 6.92 9.86
CA ARG A 51 -4.88 7.43 10.39
C ARG A 51 -4.34 6.54 11.50
N ASP A 52 -5.18 6.15 12.45
CA ASP A 52 -4.82 5.25 13.54
C ASP A 52 -4.46 3.85 13.03
N GLY A 53 -5.19 3.35 12.03
CA GLY A 53 -4.86 2.11 11.33
C GLY A 53 -3.48 2.14 10.67
N LEU A 54 -3.16 3.23 9.97
CA LEU A 54 -1.86 3.45 9.32
C LEU A 54 -0.72 3.51 10.35
N LEU A 55 -0.95 4.11 11.52
CA LEU A 55 0.05 4.16 12.60
C LEU A 55 0.35 2.78 13.22
N GLN A 56 -0.52 1.79 13.04
CA GLN A 56 -0.33 0.40 13.50
C GLN A 56 0.34 -0.52 12.46
N LEU A 57 0.60 0.00 11.26
CA LEU A 57 1.27 -0.76 10.21
C LEU A 57 2.77 -0.91 10.49
N THR A 58 3.32 -2.04 10.05
CA THR A 58 4.77 -2.27 10.13
C THR A 58 5.50 -1.39 9.12
N GLU A 59 6.81 -1.23 9.32
CA GLU A 59 7.66 -0.52 8.35
C GLU A 59 7.55 -1.10 6.94
N THR A 60 7.53 -2.42 6.82
CA THR A 60 7.35 -3.11 5.53
C THR A 60 6.01 -2.75 4.88
N GLN A 61 4.92 -2.75 5.65
CA GLN A 61 3.58 -2.44 5.16
C GLN A 61 3.48 -0.99 4.67
N ILE A 62 4.08 -0.05 5.41
CA ILE A 62 4.17 1.35 4.99
C ILE A 62 5.00 1.49 3.72
N ARG A 63 6.14 0.78 3.60
CA ARG A 63 6.95 0.82 2.36
C ARG A 63 6.21 0.26 1.15
N ILE A 64 5.35 -0.75 1.34
CA ILE A 64 4.49 -1.26 0.27
C ILE A 64 3.53 -0.15 -0.20
N ILE A 65 2.86 0.53 0.74
CA ILE A 65 1.99 1.66 0.41
C ILE A 65 2.79 2.72 -0.33
N GLU A 66 3.93 3.15 0.20
CA GLU A 66 4.72 4.23 -0.38
C GLU A 66 5.21 3.92 -1.80
N ALA A 67 5.74 2.71 -2.00
CA ALA A 67 6.24 2.26 -3.29
C ALA A 67 5.15 2.26 -4.37
N VAL A 68 3.96 1.73 -4.06
CA VAL A 68 2.89 1.64 -5.07
C VAL A 68 2.13 2.96 -5.20
N ALA A 69 1.77 3.59 -4.08
CA ALA A 69 0.90 4.74 -4.03
C ALA A 69 1.58 6.02 -4.50
N PHE A 70 2.84 6.21 -4.11
CA PHE A 70 3.55 7.46 -4.34
C PHE A 70 4.66 7.31 -5.37
N ASP A 71 5.45 6.24 -5.31
CA ASP A 71 6.58 6.03 -6.22
C ASP A 71 6.16 5.38 -7.55
N GLY A 72 4.91 4.92 -7.68
CA GLY A 72 4.38 4.33 -8.91
C GLY A 72 5.00 2.97 -9.26
N VAL A 73 5.55 2.27 -8.28
CA VAL A 73 6.11 0.93 -8.45
C VAL A 73 4.96 -0.04 -8.70
N SER A 74 4.99 -0.70 -9.86
CA SER A 74 4.01 -1.76 -10.16
C SER A 74 4.13 -2.89 -9.14
N ALA A 75 2.99 -3.52 -8.81
CA ALA A 75 2.92 -4.68 -7.92
C ALA A 75 3.92 -5.81 -8.26
N MET A 76 4.16 -6.09 -9.56
CA MET A 76 5.15 -7.09 -9.98
C MET A 76 6.60 -6.74 -9.60
N ASN A 77 6.91 -5.44 -9.48
CA ASN A 77 8.26 -4.94 -9.20
C ASN A 77 8.53 -4.75 -7.71
N LEU A 78 7.51 -4.80 -6.84
CA LEU A 78 7.67 -4.69 -5.38
C LEU A 78 8.67 -5.69 -4.80
N LYS A 79 8.74 -6.89 -5.36
CA LYS A 79 9.70 -7.93 -4.93
C LYS A 79 11.15 -7.48 -5.06
N TYR A 80 11.45 -6.68 -6.08
CA TYR A 80 12.79 -6.14 -6.30
C TYR A 80 13.05 -4.93 -5.39
N GLU A 81 12.05 -4.07 -5.23
CA GLU A 81 12.14 -2.86 -4.40
C GLU A 81 12.31 -3.16 -2.90
N LEU A 82 11.61 -4.19 -2.42
CA LEU A 82 11.57 -4.53 -1.00
C LEU A 82 12.49 -5.70 -0.63
N GLY A 83 13.08 -6.39 -1.62
CA GLY A 83 13.88 -7.59 -1.39
C GLY A 83 13.07 -8.76 -0.81
N LEU A 84 11.75 -8.76 -1.02
CA LEU A 84 10.81 -9.76 -0.51
C LEU A 84 10.34 -10.70 -1.61
N SER A 85 9.99 -11.93 -1.25
CA SER A 85 9.29 -12.82 -2.14
C SER A 85 7.85 -12.35 -2.38
N VAL A 86 7.27 -12.75 -3.52
CA VAL A 86 5.86 -12.49 -3.84
C VAL A 86 4.91 -13.09 -2.78
N ARG A 87 5.34 -14.14 -2.07
CA ARG A 87 4.58 -14.74 -0.98
C ARG A 87 4.57 -13.83 0.25
N GLU A 88 5.74 -13.32 0.65
CA GLU A 88 5.86 -12.40 1.79
C GLU A 88 5.06 -11.11 1.56
N ILE A 89 5.17 -10.52 0.37
CA ILE A 89 4.40 -9.32 0.03
C ILE A 89 2.89 -9.60 0.13
N ARG A 90 2.43 -10.76 -0.34
CA ARG A 90 1.01 -11.17 -0.20
C ARG A 90 0.58 -11.32 1.27
N MET A 91 1.44 -11.84 2.13
CA MET A 91 1.14 -11.95 3.57
C MET A 91 1.06 -10.56 4.21
N GLU A 92 2.03 -9.68 3.92
CA GLU A 92 2.05 -8.31 4.42
C GLU A 92 0.82 -7.50 3.99
N VAL A 93 0.41 -7.61 2.72
CA VAL A 93 -0.79 -6.93 2.21
C VAL A 93 -2.06 -7.48 2.87
N ARG A 94 -2.15 -8.79 3.08
CA ARG A 94 -3.29 -9.41 3.78
C ARG A 94 -3.38 -8.94 5.22
N GLU A 95 -2.26 -8.89 5.93
CA GLU A 95 -2.21 -8.42 7.32
C GLU A 95 -2.54 -6.93 7.42
N MET A 96 -1.96 -6.11 6.53
CA MET A 96 -2.25 -4.69 6.42
C MET A 96 -3.74 -4.45 6.19
N ARG A 97 -4.36 -5.12 5.22
CA ARG A 97 -5.81 -5.04 4.96
C ARG A 97 -6.62 -5.38 6.20
N ASN A 98 -6.27 -6.44 6.92
CA ASN A 98 -6.98 -6.83 8.13
C ASN A 98 -6.87 -5.79 9.26
N LYS A 99 -5.76 -5.06 9.36
CA LYS A 99 -5.59 -3.97 10.33
C LYS A 99 -6.45 -2.77 9.94
N LEU A 100 -6.40 -2.39 8.67
CA LEU A 100 -7.12 -1.22 8.15
C LEU A 100 -8.65 -1.45 8.17
N LEU A 101 -9.12 -2.66 7.84
CA LEU A 101 -10.56 -3.00 7.94
C LEU A 101 -11.10 -3.13 9.37
N LYS A 102 -10.25 -3.24 10.39
CA LYS A 102 -10.70 -3.31 11.79
C LYS A 102 -10.99 -1.95 12.39
N VAL A 103 -10.39 -0.90 11.82
CA VAL A 103 -10.52 0.47 12.30
C VAL A 103 -11.58 1.25 11.50
N MET A 104 -11.87 0.82 10.27
CA MET A 104 -12.96 1.34 9.42
C MET A 104 -14.30 0.72 9.78
#